data_AF-A0A1F9QR68-F1
#
_entry.id   AF-A0A1F9QR68-F1
#
_cell.length_a   1.000
_cell.length_b   1.000
_cell.length_c   1.000
_cell.angle_alpha   90.00
_cell.angle_beta   90.00
_cell.angle_gamma   90.00
#
_symmetry.space_group_name_H-M   'P 1'
#
loop_
_entity.id
_entity.type
_entity.pdbx_description
1 polymer ?
#
loop_
_entity_poly.entity_id
_entity_poly.type
_entity_poly.pdbx_seq_one_letter_code
_entity_poly.pdbx_strand_id
1 'polypeptide(L)'
;MLLPKNPGTFFVFWQFSSSRAEAFRSGAFDPGIELRLACVEDGSQLHSLRTDWQTGRVYLPAAAQGRTCQAALYGLRGGAWEKLLESNQAAAPAAAGMAEERAYASMEFHKKVLS
;
A
#
# COMPACT_ATOMS: atom_id res chain seq x y z
N MET A 1 21.40 -16.18 -5.08
CA MET A 1 20.36 -15.55 -5.93
C MET A 1 19.59 -14.59 -5.04
N LEU A 2 19.55 -13.30 -5.36
CA LEU A 2 18.87 -12.28 -4.56
C LEU A 2 17.44 -12.18 -5.09
N LEU A 3 16.50 -12.88 -4.45
CA LEU A 3 15.07 -12.74 -4.76
C LEU A 3 14.55 -11.52 -4.00
N PRO A 4 14.13 -10.43 -4.68
CA PRO A 4 13.43 -9.37 -3.99
C PRO A 4 12.16 -9.96 -3.38
N LYS A 5 12.06 -9.94 -2.04
CA LYS A 5 10.81 -10.28 -1.34
C LYS A 5 9.72 -9.40 -1.94
N ASN A 6 8.69 -10.02 -2.50
CA ASN A 6 7.51 -9.31 -2.99
C ASN A 6 6.94 -8.54 -1.80
N PRO A 7 6.97 -7.20 -1.78
CA PRO A 7 6.58 -6.47 -0.59
C PRO A 7 5.08 -6.66 -0.43
N GLY A 8 4.63 -7.31 0.65
CA GLY A 8 3.20 -7.44 0.98
C GLY A 8 2.53 -6.12 1.35
N THR A 9 3.00 -5.00 0.80
CA THR A 9 2.60 -3.65 1.10
C THR A 9 2.55 -2.78 -0.16
N PHE A 10 1.54 -1.93 -0.24
CA PHE A 10 1.50 -0.82 -1.17
C PHE A 10 2.28 0.36 -0.61
N PHE A 11 3.15 0.94 -1.44
CA PHE A 11 3.67 2.28 -1.19
C PHE A 11 2.72 3.30 -1.80
N VAL A 12 2.10 4.13 -0.95
CA VAL A 12 1.19 5.19 -1.38
C VAL A 12 1.85 6.53 -1.08
N PHE A 13 1.94 7.40 -2.09
CA PHE A 13 2.47 8.75 -1.94
C PHE A 13 1.50 9.77 -2.51
N TRP A 14 1.53 10.99 -1.98
CA TRP A 14 0.72 12.09 -2.45
C TRP A 14 1.45 13.42 -2.31
N GLN A 15 1.01 14.37 -3.12
CA GLN A 15 1.44 15.75 -3.02
C GLN A 15 0.21 16.62 -3.25
N PHE A 16 -0.03 17.56 -2.33
CA PHE A 16 -1.10 18.53 -2.48
C PHE A 16 -0.62 19.73 -3.31
N SER A 17 -1.53 20.32 -4.08
CA SER A 17 -1.31 21.64 -4.67
C SER A 17 -1.08 22.69 -3.56
N SER A 18 -0.47 23.82 -3.92
CA SER A 18 -0.29 24.95 -3.00
C SER A 18 -1.62 25.40 -2.38
N SER A 19 -2.68 25.48 -3.19
CA SER A 19 -4.03 25.85 -2.75
C SER A 19 -4.63 24.86 -1.75
N ARG A 20 -4.46 23.56 -1.97
CA ARG A 20 -4.99 22.53 -1.06
C ARG A 20 -4.19 22.49 0.24
N ALA A 21 -2.86 22.62 0.17
CA ALA A 21 -2.02 22.73 1.35
C ALA A 21 -2.36 23.98 2.19
N GLU A 22 -2.73 25.09 1.55
CA GLU A 22 -3.18 26.30 2.24
C GLU A 22 -4.51 26.11 2.97
N ALA A 23 -5.41 25.30 2.41
CA ALA A 23 -6.67 24.96 3.08
C ALA A 23 -6.44 24.18 4.39
N PHE A 24 -5.43 23.31 4.46
CA PHE A 24 -5.02 22.68 5.71
C PHE A 24 -4.37 23.67 6.68
N ARG A 25 -3.46 24.53 6.20
CA ARG A 25 -2.77 25.53 7.04
C ARG A 25 -3.70 26.59 7.63
N SER A 26 -4.74 26.98 6.90
CA SER A 26 -5.75 27.95 7.36
C SER A 26 -6.82 27.34 8.26
N GLY A 27 -6.80 26.02 8.50
CA GLY A 27 -7.78 25.32 9.32
C GLY A 27 -9.13 25.08 8.64
N ALA A 28 -9.21 25.25 7.31
CA ALA A 28 -10.41 24.88 6.55
C ALA A 28 -10.61 23.35 6.49
N PHE A 29 -9.52 22.59 6.58
CA PHE A 29 -9.53 21.16 6.86
C PHE A 29 -8.87 20.88 8.21
N ASP A 30 -9.31 19.82 8.88
CA ASP A 30 -8.58 19.26 10.02
C ASP A 30 -7.17 18.81 9.59
N PRO A 31 -6.19 18.81 10.50
CA PRO A 31 -4.81 18.39 10.18
C PRO A 31 -4.70 16.88 9.86
N GLY A 32 -5.71 16.09 10.21
CA GLY A 32 -5.78 14.67 9.90
C GLY A 32 -6.35 14.39 8.52
N ILE A 33 -5.72 13.46 7.81
CA ILE A 33 -6.27 12.83 6.60
C ILE A 33 -6.53 11.35 6.85
N GLU A 34 -7.43 10.78 6.07
CA GLU A 34 -7.71 9.35 6.06
C GLU A 34 -7.41 8.77 4.68
N LEU A 35 -6.49 7.82 4.63
CA LEU A 35 -6.19 7.04 3.44
C LEU A 35 -6.99 5.74 3.48
N ARG A 36 -7.80 5.51 2.46
CA ARG A 36 -8.61 4.30 2.30
C ARG A 36 -8.13 3.51 1.09
N LEU A 37 -7.88 2.22 1.29
CA LEU A 37 -7.59 1.27 0.22
C LEU A 37 -8.83 0.41 0.00
N ALA A 38 -9.31 0.35 -1.23
CA ALA A 38 -10.45 -0.47 -1.61
C ALA A 38 -10.11 -1.41 -2.77
N CYS A 39 -10.77 -2.56 -2.78
CA CYS A 39 -10.77 -3.51 -3.88
C CYS A 39 -11.67 -2.96 -5.00
N VAL A 40 -11.16 -2.95 -6.24
CA VAL A 40 -11.88 -2.34 -7.38
C VAL A 40 -13.05 -3.20 -7.81
N GLU A 41 -12.90 -4.52 -7.70
CA GLU A 41 -13.86 -5.50 -8.21
C GLU A 41 -15.19 -5.49 -7.46
N ASP A 42 -15.17 -5.27 -6.15
CA ASP A 42 -16.35 -5.30 -5.28
C ASP A 42 -16.56 -4.01 -4.47
N GLY A 43 -15.66 -3.03 -4.60
CA GLY A 43 -15.69 -1.77 -3.84
C GLY A 43 -15.42 -1.96 -2.35
N SER A 44 -15.05 -3.15 -1.90
CA SER A 44 -14.84 -3.44 -0.48
C SER A 44 -13.62 -2.68 0.05
N GLN A 45 -13.78 -2.02 1.19
CA GLN A 45 -12.67 -1.35 1.85
C GLN A 45 -11.77 -2.40 2.50
N LEU A 46 -10.52 -2.46 2.05
CA LEU A 46 -9.51 -3.37 2.57
C LEU A 46 -8.83 -2.79 3.81
N HIS A 47 -8.45 -1.51 3.75
CA HIS A 47 -7.75 -0.84 4.84
C HIS A 47 -8.13 0.64 4.93
N SER A 48 -8.09 1.19 6.14
CA SER A 48 -8.11 2.64 6.39
C SER A 48 -6.99 3.00 7.36
N LEU A 49 -6.29 4.10 7.08
CA LEU A 49 -5.23 4.64 7.92
C LEU A 49 -5.40 6.14 8.06
N ARG A 50 -5.44 6.63 9.29
CA ARG A 50 -5.37 8.06 9.59
C ARG A 50 -3.94 8.50 9.79
N THR A 51 -3.57 9.64 9.23
CA THR A 51 -2.22 10.21 9.35
C THR A 51 -2.27 11.73 9.21
N ASP A 52 -1.15 12.39 9.49
CA ASP A 52 -0.99 13.83 9.26
C ASP A 52 -0.90 14.16 7.76
N TRP A 53 -1.53 15.25 7.32
CA TRP A 53 -1.57 15.66 5.91
C TRP A 53 -0.18 15.92 5.31
N GLN A 54 0.81 16.26 6.14
CA GLN A 54 2.20 16.53 5.74
C GLN A 54 3.05 15.27 5.57
N THR A 55 2.56 14.09 5.97
CA THR A 55 3.33 12.83 5.90
C THR A 55 3.79 12.53 4.47
N GLY A 56 2.94 12.84 3.46
CA GLY A 56 3.22 12.72 2.03
C GLY A 56 3.36 11.28 1.49
N ARG A 57 3.47 10.27 2.37
CA ARG A 57 3.58 8.87 2.00
C ARG A 57 3.27 7.93 3.17
N VAL A 58 2.78 6.73 2.87
CA VAL A 58 2.65 5.62 3.82
C VAL A 58 2.82 4.28 3.12
N TYR A 59 3.04 3.23 3.92
CA TYR A 59 2.93 1.85 3.47
C TYR A 59 1.63 1.26 4.01
N LEU A 60 0.80 0.71 3.13
CA LEU A 60 -0.41 -0.01 3.52
C LEU A 60 -0.22 -1.51 3.27
N PRO A 61 -0.70 -2.39 4.15
CA PRO A 61 -0.74 -3.81 3.86
C PRO A 61 -1.57 -4.07 2.59
N ALA A 62 -1.06 -4.95 1.73
CA ALA A 62 -1.79 -5.42 0.57
C ALA A 62 -2.67 -6.61 0.97
N ALA A 63 -3.86 -6.73 0.37
CA ALA A 63 -4.66 -7.94 0.53
C ALA A 63 -3.92 -9.15 -0.04
N ALA A 64 -4.00 -10.30 0.64
CA ALA A 64 -3.24 -11.50 0.33
C ALA A 64 -3.57 -12.20 -1.02
N GLN A 65 -4.34 -11.57 -1.91
CA GLN A 65 -5.03 -12.26 -3.01
C GLN A 65 -4.87 -11.63 -4.40
N GLY A 66 -3.83 -10.81 -4.65
CA GLY A 66 -3.55 -10.32 -6.01
C GLY A 66 -4.68 -9.51 -6.67
N ARG A 67 -5.57 -8.92 -5.86
CA ARG A 67 -6.73 -8.14 -6.31
C ARG A 67 -6.31 -6.76 -6.78
N THR A 68 -7.11 -6.16 -7.67
CA THR A 68 -6.87 -4.78 -8.09
C THR A 68 -7.37 -3.84 -7.00
N CYS A 69 -6.50 -2.93 -6.55
CA CYS A 69 -6.83 -1.99 -5.50
C CYS A 69 -6.75 -0.56 -6.00
N GLN A 70 -7.49 0.33 -5.35
CA GLN A 70 -7.42 1.76 -5.52
C GLN A 70 -7.32 2.45 -4.16
N ALA A 71 -6.47 3.46 -4.07
CA ALA A 71 -6.30 4.26 -2.88
C ALA A 71 -6.99 5.62 -3.05
N ALA A 72 -7.67 6.08 -2.00
CA ALA A 72 -8.30 7.39 -1.96
C ALA A 72 -7.96 8.11 -0.65
N LEU A 73 -7.64 9.39 -0.75
CA LEU A 73 -7.33 10.26 0.39
C LEU A 73 -8.52 11.16 0.70
N TYR A 74 -8.86 11.23 1.97
CA TYR A 74 -9.95 12.05 2.49
C TYR A 74 -9.44 13.05 3.50
N GLY A 75 -10.00 14.26 3.47
CA GLY A 75 -9.81 15.29 4.51
C GLY A 75 -11.13 15.54 5.22
N LEU A 76 -11.08 15.91 6.51
CA LEU A 76 -12.27 16.28 7.28
C LEU A 76 -12.48 17.80 7.18
N ARG A 77 -13.67 18.21 6.77
CA ARG A 77 -14.07 19.63 6.69
C ARG A 77 -15.49 19.79 7.21
N GLY A 78 -15.66 20.64 8.23
CA GLY A 78 -16.98 20.86 8.84
C GLY A 78 -17.63 19.58 9.39
N GLY A 79 -16.83 18.62 9.86
CA GLY A 79 -17.31 17.33 10.37
C GLY A 79 -17.66 16.28 9.31
N ALA A 80 -17.46 16.57 8.01
CA ALA A 80 -17.70 15.63 6.92
C ALA A 80 -16.41 15.26 6.19
N TRP A 81 -16.27 13.98 5.84
CA TRP A 81 -15.14 13.49 5.06
C TRP A 81 -15.34 13.80 3.57
N GLU A 82 -14.36 14.48 2.97
CA GLU A 82 -14.32 14.83 1.56
C GLU A 82 -13.18 14.09 0.87
N LYS A 83 -13.44 13.47 -0.29
CA LYS A 83 -12.40 12.85 -1.12
C LYS A 83 -11.56 13.94 -1.78
N LEU A 84 -10.26 13.93 -1.52
CA LEU A 84 -9.30 14.92 -2.01
C LEU A 84 -8.52 14.42 -3.22
N LEU A 85 -8.06 13.17 -3.17
CA LEU A 85 -7.26 12.53 -4.20
C LEU A 85 -7.67 11.06 -4.34
N GLU A 86 -7.38 10.52 -5.50
CA GLU A 86 -7.63 9.13 -5.85
C GLU A 86 -6.50 8.65 -6.76
N SER A 87 -5.99 7.45 -6.51
CA SER A 87 -4.91 6.87 -7.30
C SER A 87 -5.46 6.22 -8.58
N ASN A 88 -4.55 5.93 -9.51
CA ASN A 88 -4.79 4.88 -10.49
C ASN A 88 -4.95 3.53 -9.79
N GLN A 89 -5.55 2.58 -10.50
CA GLN A 89 -5.68 1.21 -10.04
C GLN A 89 -4.31 0.51 -10.06
N ALA A 90 -4.06 -0.32 -9.06
CA ALA A 90 -2.83 -1.11 -8.98
C ALA A 90 -3.14 -2.51 -8.47
N ALA A 91 -2.52 -3.53 -9.09
CA ALA A 91 -2.62 -4.90 -8.60
C ALA A 91 -1.93 -5.04 -7.24
N ALA A 92 -2.58 -5.73 -6.31
CA ALA A 92 -1.98 -6.07 -5.03
C ALA A 92 -0.73 -6.93 -5.26
N PRO A 93 0.40 -6.59 -4.63
CA PRO A 93 1.58 -7.44 -4.69
C PRO A 93 1.23 -8.83 -4.16
N ALA A 94 1.45 -9.85 -4.97
CA ALA A 94 1.19 -11.23 -4.57
C ALA A 94 2.11 -11.61 -3.40
N ALA A 95 1.57 -12.10 -2.29
CA ALA A 95 2.39 -12.66 -1.23
C ALA A 95 3.23 -13.80 -1.81
N ALA A 96 4.56 -13.63 -1.85
CA ALA A 96 5.47 -14.71 -2.17
C ALA A 96 5.46 -15.69 -0.99
N GLY A 97 4.73 -16.80 -1.13
CA GLY A 97 4.85 -17.96 -0.24
C GLY A 97 3.76 -18.13 0.82
N MET A 98 2.67 -18.79 0.41
CA MET A 98 2.02 -19.83 1.24
C MET A 98 2.10 -21.17 0.49
N ALA A 99 3.26 -21.43 -0.14
CA ALA A 99 3.55 -22.65 -0.88
C ALA A 99 5.02 -23.11 -0.67
N GLU A 100 5.68 -22.68 0.42
CA GLU A 100 6.99 -23.20 0.83
C GLU A 100 6.85 -24.51 1.61
N GLU A 101 6.13 -25.47 1.04
CA GLU A 101 6.15 -26.86 1.52
C GLU A 101 6.19 -27.83 0.34
N ARG A 102 6.85 -27.46 -0.75
CA ARG A 102 7.28 -28.42 -1.77
C ARG A 102 8.71 -28.16 -2.20
N ALA A 103 9.60 -28.89 -1.53
CA ALA A 103 10.73 -29.58 -2.11
C ALA A 103 11.67 -28.73 -2.99
N TYR A 104 12.59 -28.04 -2.34
CA TYR A 104 13.94 -27.92 -2.92
C TYR A 104 14.94 -28.39 -1.86
N ALA A 105 14.90 -29.69 -1.58
CA ALA A 105 16.02 -30.38 -0.95
C ALA A 105 17.19 -30.32 -1.94
N SER A 106 18.19 -29.51 -1.62
CA SER A 106 19.47 -29.45 -2.31
C SER A 106 20.12 -30.84 -2.31
N MET A 107 19.99 -31.57 -3.42
CA MET A 107 20.79 -32.76 -3.67
C MET A 107 22.23 -32.35 -4.01
N GLU A 108 23.12 -32.67 -3.07
CA GLU A 108 24.46 -33.19 -3.28
C GLU A 108 25.44 -32.44 -4.20
N PHE A 109 26.35 -31.68 -3.57
CA PHE A 109 27.70 -31.46 -4.10
C PHE A 109 28.70 -32.30 -3.29
N HIS A 110 28.81 -33.59 -3.62
CA HIS A 110 30.00 -34.37 -3.28
C HIS A 110 30.90 -34.47 -4.51
N LYS A 111 31.79 -33.48 -4.68
CA LYS A 111 32.98 -33.69 -5.53
C LYS A 111 33.93 -34.63 -4.77
N LYS A 112 34.07 -35.86 -5.26
CA LYS A 112 35.16 -36.76 -4.87
C LYS A 112 36.49 -36.08 -5.19
N VAL A 113 37.32 -35.90 -4.17
CA VAL A 113 38.77 -35.77 -4.32
C VAL A 113 39.25 -37.14 -4.82
N LEU A 114 39.78 -37.20 -6.04
CA LEU A 114 40.65 -38.29 -6.44
C LEU A 114 42.08 -37.75 -6.39
N SER A 115 42.85 -38.51 -5.61
CA SER A 115 44.28 -38.44 -5.29
C SER A 115 45.20 -38.13 -6.46
#